data_AF-A0A2V5TBV0-F1
#
_entry.id   AF-A0A2V5TBV0-F1
#
_cell.length_a   1.000
_cell.length_b   1.000
_cell.length_c   1.000
_cell.angle_alpha   90.00
_cell.angle_beta   90.00
_cell.angle_gamma   90.00
#
_symmetry.space_group_name_H-M   'P 1'
#
loop_
_entity.id
_entity.type
_entity.pdbx_description
1 polymer ?
#
loop_
_entity_poly.entity_id
_entity_poly.type
_entity_poly.pdbx_seq_one_letter_code
_entity_poly.pdbx_strand_id
1 'polypeptide(L)' 'LVLLAKIVNGADTDNTLWHQPEGAGLEAIAEGFRHLGFKDDHEINAAEWIVYDALYAYCQEMVRQGKLDGMFSREP' A
#
# COMPACT_ATOMS: atom_id res chain seq x y z
N LEU A 1 0.81 -12.06 -2.48
CA LEU A 1 -0.56 -11.98 -1.89
C LEU A 1 -1.41 -11.10 -2.80
N VAL A 2 -2.64 -11.51 -3.12
CA VAL A 2 -3.51 -10.74 -4.04
C VAL A 2 -3.87 -9.37 -3.47
N LEU A 3 -4.22 -9.28 -2.19
CA LEU A 3 -4.56 -8.02 -1.52
C LEU A 3 -3.46 -6.96 -1.65
N LEU A 4 -2.20 -7.32 -1.38
CA LEU A 4 -1.07 -6.40 -1.52
C LEU A 4 -0.95 -5.86 -2.94
N ALA A 5 -1.12 -6.71 -3.96
CA ALA A 5 -1.07 -6.29 -5.35
C ALA A 5 -2.19 -5.30 -5.70
N LYS A 6 -3.40 -5.50 -5.17
CA LYS A 6 -4.52 -4.56 -5.34
C LYS A 6 -4.21 -3.20 -4.69
N ILE A 7 -3.66 -3.20 -3.48
CA ILE A 7 -3.32 -1.96 -2.76
C ILE A 7 -2.23 -1.19 -3.51
N VAL A 8 -1.15 -1.86 -3.90
CA VAL A 8 -0.05 -1.24 -4.66
C VAL A 8 -0.54 -0.70 -6.01
N ASN A 9 -1.36 -1.47 -6.72
CA ASN A 9 -1.96 -0.97 -7.97
C ASN A 9 -2.84 0.26 -7.73
N GLY A 10 -3.64 0.27 -6.66
CA GLY A 10 -4.46 1.42 -6.30
C GLY A 10 -3.66 2.66 -5.88
N ALA A 11 -2.41 2.51 -5.45
CA ALA A 11 -1.52 3.63 -5.13
C ALA A 11 -0.76 4.16 -6.36
N ASP A 12 -0.45 3.29 -7.33
CA ASP A 12 0.31 3.62 -8.55
C ASP A 12 -0.58 4.07 -9.72
N THR A 13 -1.90 3.91 -9.59
CA THR A 13 -2.88 4.23 -10.64
C THR A 13 -4.07 5.00 -10.06
N ASP A 14 -5.06 5.33 -10.89
CA ASP A 14 -6.29 6.01 -10.47
C ASP A 14 -7.25 5.14 -9.61
N ASN A 15 -6.80 3.95 -9.19
CA ASN A 15 -7.54 2.99 -8.35
C ASN A 15 -8.90 2.56 -8.95
N THR A 16 -9.09 2.70 -10.26
CA THR A 16 -10.36 2.37 -10.93
C THR A 16 -10.57 0.86 -11.11
N LEU A 17 -9.50 0.07 -11.09
CA LEU A 17 -9.59 -1.37 -11.36
C LEU A 17 -10.06 -2.19 -10.14
N TRP A 18 -9.51 -1.89 -8.96
CA TRP A 18 -9.79 -2.67 -7.74
C TRP A 18 -10.52 -1.88 -6.66
N HIS A 19 -10.60 -0.55 -6.79
CA HIS A 19 -11.23 0.33 -5.80
C HIS A 19 -10.74 0.09 -4.38
N GLN A 20 -9.45 -0.19 -4.21
CA GLN A 20 -8.90 -0.63 -2.95
C GLN A 20 -8.69 0.57 -2.02
N PRO A 21 -9.40 0.67 -0.88
CA PRO A 21 -9.40 1.89 -0.07
C PRO A 21 -8.04 2.26 0.52
N GLU A 22 -7.20 1.28 0.81
CA GLU A 22 -5.86 1.48 1.35
C GLU A 22 -4.89 2.12 0.34
N GLY A 23 -5.18 2.06 -0.98
CA GLY A 23 -4.30 2.55 -2.04
C GLY A 23 -3.95 4.04 -1.90
N ALA A 24 -4.95 4.89 -1.69
CA ALA A 24 -4.75 6.33 -1.51
C ALA A 24 -3.90 6.67 -0.27
N GLY A 25 -3.97 5.83 0.78
CA GLY A 25 -3.12 5.98 1.96
C GLY A 25 -1.66 5.65 1.66
N LEU A 26 -1.41 4.58 0.90
CA LEU A 26 -0.06 4.23 0.46
C LEU A 26 0.53 5.29 -0.49
N GLU A 27 -0.28 5.82 -1.42
CA GLU A 27 0.13 6.92 -2.31
C GLU A 27 0.56 8.16 -1.51
N ALA A 28 -0.23 8.57 -0.52
CA ALA A 28 0.08 9.72 0.32
C ALA A 28 1.38 9.53 1.13
N ILE A 29 1.65 8.30 1.60
CA ILE A 29 2.90 7.98 2.30
C ILE A 29 4.08 8.07 1.33
N ALA A 30 4.00 7.44 0.15
CA ALA A 30 5.05 7.47 -0.86
C ALA A 30 5.35 8.90 -1.34
N GLU A 31 4.31 9.72 -1.56
CA GLU A 31 4.46 11.15 -1.83
C GLU A 31 5.17 11.87 -0.68
N GLY A 32 4.82 11.57 0.57
CA GLY A 32 5.51 12.12 1.75
C GLY A 32 7.02 11.83 1.75
N PHE A 33 7.44 10.60 1.40
CA PHE A 33 8.85 10.25 1.32
C PHE A 33 9.62 11.07 0.27
N ARG A 34 8.97 11.46 -0.84
CA ARG A 34 9.58 12.36 -1.85
C ARG A 34 9.92 13.75 -1.30
N HIS A 35 9.27 14.18 -0.22
CA HIS A 35 9.50 15.50 0.41
C HIS A 35 10.53 15.50 1.55
N LEU A 36 11.10 14.35 1.91
CA LEU A 36 12.05 14.24 3.03
C LEU A 36 13.49 14.67 2.69
N GLY A 37 13.76 15.05 1.44
CA GLY A 37 15.07 15.59 1.03
C GLY A 37 16.17 14.54 0.86
N PHE A 38 15.81 13.28 0.61
CA PHE A 38 16.76 12.25 0.21
C PHE A 38 17.45 12.60 -1.10
N LYS A 39 18.68 12.09 -1.27
CA LYS A 39 19.54 12.48 -2.40
C LYS A 39 19.03 11.94 -3.74
N ASP A 40 18.48 10.73 -3.74
CA ASP A 40 18.04 10.01 -4.93
C ASP A 40 16.96 8.98 -4.57
N ASP A 41 16.36 8.39 -5.60
CA ASP A 41 15.30 7.40 -5.46
C ASP A 41 15.75 6.14 -4.71
N HIS A 42 17.04 5.83 -4.70
CA HIS A 42 17.55 4.67 -3.98
C HIS A 42 17.50 4.90 -2.46
N GLU A 43 17.87 6.09 -1.99
CA GLU A 43 17.71 6.47 -0.58
C GLU A 43 16.24 6.55 -0.16
N ILE A 44 15.37 7.08 -1.02
CA ILE A 44 13.91 7.08 -0.80
C ILE A 44 13.40 5.65 -0.60
N ASN A 45 13.69 4.76 -1.55
CA ASN A 45 13.26 3.36 -1.47
C ASN A 45 13.81 2.67 -0.22
N ALA A 46 15.09 2.88 0.09
CA ALA A 46 15.72 2.30 1.28
C ALA A 46 15.02 2.72 2.58
N ALA A 47 14.57 3.97 2.67
CA ALA A 47 13.81 4.49 3.81
C ALA A 47 12.36 4.00 3.83
N GLU A 48 11.72 3.83 2.66
CA GLU A 48 10.31 3.49 2.54
C GLU A 48 10.01 1.98 2.66
N TRP A 49 10.98 1.08 2.40
CA TRP A 49 10.75 -0.38 2.40
C TRP A 49 10.02 -0.91 3.65
N ILE A 50 10.27 -0.33 4.82
CA ILE A 50 9.63 -0.74 6.07
C ILE A 50 8.10 -0.59 6.03
N VAL A 51 7.58 0.35 5.24
CA VAL A 51 6.14 0.52 5.01
C VAL A 51 5.58 -0.67 4.23
N TYR A 52 6.29 -1.14 3.21
CA TYR A 52 5.90 -2.32 2.44
C TYR A 52 5.98 -3.60 3.26
N ASP A 53 6.97 -3.75 4.14
CA ASP A 53 7.04 -4.86 5.09
C ASP A 53 5.84 -4.86 6.04
N ALA A 54 5.50 -3.71 6.61
CA ALA A 54 4.32 -3.55 7.46
C ALA A 54 3.02 -3.84 6.69
N LEU A 55 2.92 -3.39 5.44
CA LEU A 55 1.76 -3.62 4.59
C LEU A 55 1.64 -5.10 4.18
N TYR A 56 2.75 -5.77 3.95
CA TYR A 56 2.79 -7.22 3.71
C TYR A 56 2.31 -7.99 4.93
N ALA A 57 2.81 -7.66 6.13
CA ALA A 57 2.36 -8.27 7.38
C ALA A 57 0.85 -8.05 7.62
N TYR A 58 0.36 -6.83 7.37
CA TYR A 58 -1.08 -6.54 7.35
C TYR A 58 -1.84 -7.44 6.39
N CYS A 59 -1.38 -7.57 5.14
CA CYS A 59 -2.04 -8.42 4.14
C CYS A 59 -2.08 -9.90 4.55
N GLN A 60 -1.01 -10.41 5.16
CA GLN A 60 -0.97 -11.77 5.71
C GLN A 60 -2.03 -11.94 6.81
N GLU A 61 -2.14 -10.98 7.70
CA GLU A 61 -3.11 -11.01 8.79
C GLU A 61 -4.56 -10.94 8.28
N MET A 62 -4.83 -10.13 7.25
CA MET A 62 -6.16 -10.07 6.62
C MET A 62 -6.55 -11.40 5.99
N VAL A 63 -5.62 -12.05 5.28
CA VAL A 63 -5.85 -13.41 4.76
C VAL A 63 -6.08 -14.41 5.87
N ARG A 64 -5.32 -14.36 6.98
CA ARG A 64 -5.51 -15.23 8.14
C ARG A 64 -6.89 -15.06 8.79
N GLN A 65 -7.42 -13.84 8.77
CA GLN A 65 -8.76 -13.51 9.27
C GLN A 65 -9.88 -13.77 8.25
N GLY A 66 -9.58 -14.25 7.04
CA GLY A 66 -10.57 -14.46 5.97
C GLY A 66 -11.04 -13.17 5.27
N LYS A 67 -10.38 -12.03 5.52
CA LYS A 67 -10.69 -10.72 4.93
C LYS A 67 -9.86 -10.51 3.66
N LEU A 68 -10.25 -11.17 2.57
CA LEU A 68 -9.44 -11.19 1.34
C LEU A 68 -9.27 -9.83 0.66
N ASP A 69 -10.18 -8.89 0.93
CA ASP A 69 -10.19 -7.54 0.36
C ASP A 69 -9.76 -6.46 1.37
N GLY A 70 -9.11 -6.85 2.47
CA GLY A 70 -8.61 -5.94 3.49
C GLY A 70 -9.60 -5.66 4.62
N MET A 71 -9.19 -4.79 5.54
CA MET A 71 -9.98 -4.35 6.70
C MET A 71 -11.00 -3.29 6.31
N PHE A 72 -10.70 -2.49 5.29
CA PHE A 72 -11.49 -1.33 4.91
C PHE A 72 -12.39 -1.59 3.69
N SER A 73 -12.55 -2.86 3.28
CA SER A 73 -13.44 -3.22 2.18
C SER A 73 -14.78 -2.55 2.40
N ARG A 74 -15.20 -1.72 1.44
CA ARG A 74 -16.55 -1.16 1.48
C ARG A 74 -17.49 -2.37 1.40
N GLU A 75 -18.31 -2.57 2.43
CA GLU A 75 -19.45 -3.47 2.28
C GLU A 75 -20.23 -3.05 1.02
N PRO A 76 -20.79 -4.01 0.27
CA PRO A 76 -21.56 -3.72 -0.94
C PRO A 76 -22.71 -2.74 -0.69
#